data_AF-A0A9D1C136-F1
#
_entry.id   AF-A0A9D1C136-F1
#
_cell.length_a   1.000
_cell.length_b   1.000
_cell.length_c   1.000
_cell.angle_alpha   90.00
_cell.angle_beta   90.00
_cell.angle_gamma   90.00
#
_symmetry.space_group_name_H-M   'P 1'
#
loop_
_entity.id
_entity.type
_entity.pdbx_description
1 polymer ?
#
loop_
_entity_poly.entity_id
_entity_poly.type
_entity_poly.pdbx_seq_one_letter_code
_entity_poly.pdbx_strand_id
1 'polypeptide(L)'
;MLNKKNTFKKTAILMALAGALSAQSVQAANWLMLQGTEKDHQAPRAKVWGFAQINYQKTDNTLLKAGPGIGTEAAFNQLAPQLTNSSGFNVQRARLGVRGANFPLDKNVNYFLMAELGNNGITTGGKASQGQLTDASVTLNHFDGARVRVGLFKTPGSEESFKGIPVFNYVNFTT
;
A
#
# COMPACT_ATOMS: atom_id res chain seq x y z
N MET A 1 -4.07 33.38 -52.68
CA MET A 1 -3.55 32.01 -52.48
C MET A 1 -2.74 31.98 -51.19
N LEU A 2 -3.22 31.34 -50.12
CA LEU A 2 -2.43 31.22 -48.88
C LEU A 2 -1.18 30.38 -49.14
N ASN A 3 -0.02 30.88 -48.70
CA ASN A 3 1.27 30.22 -48.84
C ASN A 3 1.27 28.88 -48.05
N LYS A 4 1.16 27.75 -48.77
CA LYS A 4 0.97 26.39 -48.22
C LYS A 4 1.97 26.03 -47.10
N LYS A 5 3.20 26.55 -47.16
CA LYS A 5 4.23 26.34 -46.12
C LYS A 5 3.85 26.96 -44.77
N ASN A 6 3.20 28.13 -44.77
CA ASN A 6 2.79 28.82 -43.54
C ASN A 6 1.54 28.19 -42.94
N THR A 7 0.64 27.65 -43.77
CA THR A 7 -0.53 26.90 -43.31
C THR A 7 -0.10 25.60 -42.61
N PHE A 8 0.83 24.84 -43.18
CA PHE A 8 1.32 23.60 -42.58
C PHE A 8 1.99 23.82 -41.21
N LYS A 9 2.81 24.87 -41.08
CA LYS A 9 3.44 25.25 -39.80
C LYS A 9 2.40 25.63 -38.74
N LYS A 10 1.37 26.38 -39.10
CA LYS A 10 0.28 26.76 -38.18
C LYS A 10 -0.52 25.55 -37.72
N THR A 11 -0.86 24.65 -38.64
CA THR A 11 -1.57 23.40 -38.30
C THR A 11 -0.74 22.50 -37.40
N ALA A 12 0.57 22.38 -37.64
CA ALA A 12 1.47 21.60 -36.79
C ALA A 12 1.59 22.19 -35.37
N ILE A 13 1.70 23.51 -35.23
CA ILE A 13 1.74 24.19 -33.93
C ILE A 13 0.41 24.02 -33.17
N LEU A 14 -0.72 24.16 -33.87
CA LEU A 14 -2.05 23.96 -33.26
C LEU A 14 -2.25 22.52 -32.80
N MET A 15 -1.79 21.53 -33.58
CA MET A 15 -1.83 20.12 -33.15
C MET A 15 -0.92 19.85 -31.95
N ALA A 16 0.27 20.46 -31.89
CA ALA A 16 1.16 20.33 -30.73
C ALA A 16 0.56 20.96 -29.46
N LEU A 17 -0.06 22.14 -29.58
CA LEU A 17 -0.75 22.80 -28.46
C LEU A 17 -1.98 22.01 -28.00
N ALA A 18 -2.77 21.47 -28.94
CA ALA A 18 -3.90 20.60 -28.60
C ALA A 18 -3.44 19.29 -27.94
N GLY A 19 -2.31 18.73 -28.37
CA GLY A 19 -1.68 17.57 -27.72
C GLY A 19 -1.20 17.87 -26.31
N ALA A 20 -0.59 19.03 -26.09
CA ALA A 20 -0.13 19.45 -24.76
C ALA A 20 -1.29 19.78 -23.80
N LEU A 21 -2.38 20.36 -24.30
CA LEU A 21 -3.58 20.68 -23.51
C LEU A 21 -4.48 19.46 -23.24
N SER A 22 -4.37 18.41 -24.06
CA SER A 22 -5.05 17.13 -23.84
C SER A 22 -4.23 16.13 -23.02
N ALA A 23 -3.00 16.49 -22.64
CA ALA A 23 -2.22 15.73 -21.67
C ALA A 23 -2.94 15.76 -20.32
N GLN A 24 -3.60 14.65 -19.97
CA GLN A 24 -4.22 14.52 -18.66
C GLN A 24 -3.15 14.62 -17.59
N SER A 25 -3.42 15.39 -16.53
CA SER A 25 -2.58 15.38 -15.34
C SER A 25 -2.53 13.96 -14.81
N VAL A 26 -1.35 13.33 -14.83
CA VAL A 26 -1.12 12.10 -14.06
C VAL A 26 -1.26 12.47 -12.60
N GLN A 27 -2.36 12.07 -11.98
CA GLN A 27 -2.59 12.20 -10.54
C GLN A 27 -1.79 11.10 -9.85
N ALA A 28 -0.52 11.40 -9.55
CA ALA A 28 0.29 10.53 -8.71
C ALA A 28 -0.08 10.78 -7.24
N ALA A 29 -0.52 9.74 -6.55
CA ALA A 29 -0.70 9.82 -5.10
C ALA A 29 0.67 9.74 -4.43
N ASN A 30 1.06 10.80 -3.70
CA ASN A 30 2.22 10.73 -2.81
C ASN A 30 1.82 9.91 -1.57
N TRP A 31 2.12 8.61 -1.60
CA TRP A 31 1.73 7.66 -0.55
C TRP A 31 2.39 7.94 0.80
N LEU A 32 3.56 8.55 0.81
CA LEU A 32 4.25 8.99 2.03
C LEU A 32 3.48 10.13 2.72
N MET A 33 2.98 11.07 1.92
CA MET A 33 2.17 12.20 2.37
C MET A 33 0.74 11.78 2.74
N LEU A 34 0.23 10.66 2.21
CA LEU A 34 -1.12 10.21 2.53
C LEU A 34 -1.31 9.72 3.99
N GLN A 35 -0.22 9.63 4.76
CA GLN A 35 -0.18 9.00 6.09
C GLN A 35 -0.02 10.04 7.20
N GLY A 36 -1.03 10.85 7.50
CA GLY A 36 -0.94 11.79 8.63
C GLY A 36 -0.32 13.14 8.27
N THR A 37 -0.41 13.59 7.01
CA THR A 37 0.01 14.95 6.61
C THR A 37 -1.14 15.79 6.07
N GLU A 38 -2.36 15.51 6.54
CA GLU A 38 -3.53 16.30 6.20
C GLU A 38 -3.32 17.77 6.59
N LYS A 39 -3.83 18.68 5.75
CA LYS A 39 -3.79 20.12 6.00
C LYS A 39 -4.79 20.49 7.10
N ASP A 40 -4.56 21.63 7.73
CA ASP A 40 -5.45 22.20 8.74
C ASP A 40 -6.90 22.25 8.22
N HIS A 41 -7.84 21.81 9.07
CA HIS A 41 -9.28 21.71 8.78
C HIS A 41 -9.70 20.85 7.57
N GLN A 42 -8.79 20.10 6.92
CA GLN A 42 -9.10 19.30 5.72
C GLN A 42 -9.44 17.82 6.04
N ALA A 43 -9.34 17.39 7.29
CA ALA A 43 -9.65 16.03 7.69
C ALA A 43 -10.52 15.98 8.96
N PRO A 44 -11.41 14.97 9.07
CA PRO A 44 -12.16 14.76 10.30
C PRO A 44 -11.21 14.44 11.47
N ARG A 45 -11.68 14.72 12.68
CA ARG A 45 -10.96 14.41 13.93
C ARG A 45 -10.53 12.95 14.02
N ALA A 46 -11.37 12.05 13.51
CA ALA A 46 -11.06 10.63 13.37
C ALA A 46 -11.73 10.09 12.10
N LYS A 47 -10.95 9.38 11.29
CA LYS A 47 -11.39 8.58 10.16
C LYS A 47 -10.99 7.13 10.42
N VAL A 48 -11.99 6.30 10.69
CA VAL A 48 -11.83 4.86 10.83
C VAL A 48 -11.96 4.22 9.46
N TRP A 49 -11.10 3.25 9.17
CA TRP A 49 -11.15 2.47 7.95
C TRP A 49 -10.56 1.09 8.20
N GLY A 50 -10.89 0.14 7.34
CA GLY A 50 -10.34 -1.20 7.43
C GLY A 50 -10.60 -1.97 6.15
N PHE A 51 -9.97 -3.13 6.05
CA PHE A 51 -10.22 -4.08 4.98
C PHE A 51 -9.83 -5.49 5.44
N ALA A 52 -10.47 -6.48 4.83
CA ALA A 52 -10.10 -7.88 4.97
C ALA A 52 -9.75 -8.45 3.59
N GLN A 53 -8.74 -9.30 3.54
CA GLN A 53 -8.35 -10.09 2.39
C GLN A 53 -8.49 -11.56 2.76
N ILE A 54 -9.48 -12.21 2.16
CA ILE A 54 -9.75 -13.62 2.34
C ILE A 54 -9.38 -14.30 1.03
N ASN A 55 -8.62 -15.39 1.12
CA ASN A 55 -8.26 -16.19 -0.04
C ASN A 55 -8.48 -17.68 0.21
N TYR A 56 -8.66 -18.42 -0.86
CA TYR A 56 -8.56 -19.87 -0.90
C TYR A 56 -7.40 -20.20 -1.82
N GLN A 57 -6.52 -21.08 -1.37
CA GLN A 57 -5.38 -21.53 -2.16
C GLN A 57 -5.35 -23.06 -2.15
N LYS A 58 -4.87 -23.63 -3.26
CA LYS A 58 -4.62 -25.05 -3.42
C LYS A 58 -3.36 -25.23 -4.25
N THR A 59 -2.54 -26.18 -3.85
CA THR A 59 -1.31 -26.58 -4.52
C THR A 59 -1.32 -28.08 -4.80
N ASP A 60 -0.37 -28.55 -5.61
CA ASP A 60 -0.26 -29.96 -5.99
C ASP A 60 0.36 -30.86 -4.91
N ASN A 61 0.75 -30.30 -3.76
CA ASN A 61 1.41 -31.02 -2.66
C ASN A 61 2.67 -31.84 -3.08
N THR A 62 3.36 -31.38 -4.13
CA THR A 62 4.59 -31.99 -4.66
C THR A 62 5.62 -32.31 -3.57
N LEU A 63 6.15 -33.53 -3.62
CA LEU A 63 7.21 -34.00 -2.75
C LEU A 63 8.59 -33.56 -3.26
N LEU A 64 9.54 -33.40 -2.34
CA LEU A 64 10.92 -33.10 -2.67
C LEU A 64 11.55 -34.29 -3.43
N LYS A 65 12.07 -34.00 -4.64
CA LYS A 65 12.70 -35.00 -5.52
C LYS A 65 14.21 -35.19 -5.27
N ALA A 66 14.84 -34.26 -4.55
CA ALA A 66 16.28 -34.28 -4.26
C ALA A 66 16.60 -33.49 -2.98
N GLY A 67 17.74 -33.80 -2.34
CA GLY A 67 18.27 -33.10 -1.17
C GLY A 67 17.92 -33.75 0.19
N PRO A 68 18.35 -33.14 1.31
CA PRO A 68 17.98 -33.58 2.65
C PRO A 68 16.48 -33.35 2.86
N GLY A 69 15.69 -34.43 2.85
CA GLY A 69 14.22 -34.37 2.88
C GLY A 69 13.50 -35.00 1.67
N ILE A 70 14.19 -35.79 0.84
CA ILE A 70 13.54 -36.54 -0.26
C ILE A 70 12.31 -37.30 0.26
N GLY A 71 11.19 -37.18 -0.48
CA GLY A 71 9.93 -37.82 -0.14
C GLY A 71 9.07 -37.07 0.88
N THR A 72 9.56 -35.97 1.48
CA THR A 72 8.72 -35.09 2.30
C THR A 72 8.03 -34.04 1.44
N GLU A 73 6.95 -33.47 1.97
CA GLU A 73 6.24 -32.36 1.34
C GLU A 73 7.15 -31.14 1.14
N ALA A 74 7.11 -30.54 -0.06
CA ALA A 74 7.91 -29.37 -0.35
C ALA A 74 7.31 -28.13 0.30
N ALA A 75 8.08 -27.44 1.15
CA ALA A 75 7.65 -26.24 1.86
C ALA A 75 7.11 -25.13 0.93
N PHE A 76 7.70 -24.95 -0.26
CA PHE A 76 7.23 -23.98 -1.26
C PHE A 76 5.88 -24.36 -1.89
N ASN A 77 5.44 -25.60 -1.70
CA ASN A 77 4.14 -26.09 -2.16
C ASN A 77 3.14 -26.26 -1.01
N GLN A 78 3.44 -25.70 0.16
CA GLN A 78 2.52 -25.59 1.29
C GLN A 78 2.03 -24.15 1.42
N LEU A 79 0.86 -23.97 2.01
CA LEU A 79 0.28 -22.66 2.25
C LEU A 79 1.03 -21.89 3.33
N ALA A 80 1.60 -20.74 2.95
CA ALA A 80 2.18 -19.79 3.89
C ALA A 80 1.08 -19.12 4.74
N PRO A 81 1.37 -18.72 6.00
CA PRO A 81 2.69 -18.78 6.67
C PRO A 81 3.01 -20.08 7.43
N GLN A 82 2.04 -20.96 7.72
CA GLN A 82 2.27 -22.16 8.55
C GLN A 82 3.01 -23.29 7.81
N LEU A 83 2.86 -23.40 6.49
CA LEU A 83 3.50 -24.42 5.65
C LEU A 83 3.14 -25.86 6.04
N THR A 84 1.91 -26.09 6.52
CA THR A 84 1.43 -27.41 6.99
C THR A 84 0.34 -28.03 6.13
N ASN A 85 -0.26 -27.26 5.22
CA ASN A 85 -1.39 -27.70 4.41
C ASN A 85 -1.18 -27.26 2.96
N SER A 86 -1.60 -28.09 2.00
CA SER A 86 -1.55 -27.79 0.55
C SER A 86 -2.81 -27.11 0.02
N SER A 87 -3.91 -27.10 0.79
CA SER A 87 -5.12 -26.35 0.45
C SER A 87 -5.85 -25.81 1.67
N GLY A 88 -6.53 -24.67 1.52
CA GLY A 88 -7.32 -24.10 2.60
C GLY A 88 -7.72 -22.64 2.40
N PHE A 89 -8.62 -22.19 3.26
CA PHE A 89 -8.98 -20.78 3.38
C PHE A 89 -8.00 -20.06 4.31
N ASN A 90 -7.64 -18.83 3.96
CA ASN A 90 -6.85 -17.97 4.83
C ASN A 90 -7.35 -16.53 4.79
N VAL A 91 -7.50 -15.92 5.97
CA VAL A 91 -7.68 -14.46 6.10
C VAL A 91 -6.29 -13.86 6.10
N GLN A 92 -5.71 -13.65 4.92
CA GLN A 92 -4.33 -13.20 4.79
C GLN A 92 -4.10 -11.84 5.44
N ARG A 93 -5.05 -10.91 5.33
CA ARG A 93 -4.95 -9.59 5.97
C ARG A 93 -6.30 -9.17 6.54
N ALA A 94 -6.29 -8.59 7.72
CA ALA A 94 -7.43 -7.96 8.33
C ALA A 94 -6.91 -6.74 9.08
N ARG A 95 -7.03 -5.56 8.45
CA ARG A 95 -6.54 -4.32 9.03
C ARG A 95 -7.66 -3.43 9.48
N LEU A 96 -7.45 -2.83 10.64
CA LEU A 96 -8.25 -1.75 11.17
C LEU A 96 -7.32 -0.59 11.46
N GLY A 97 -7.64 0.57 10.89
CA GLY A 97 -6.89 1.80 11.04
C GLY A 97 -7.77 2.95 11.47
N VAL A 98 -7.18 3.85 12.24
CA VAL A 98 -7.74 5.16 12.54
C VAL A 98 -6.66 6.20 12.26
N ARG A 99 -7.06 7.26 11.55
CA ARG A 99 -6.23 8.44 11.36
C ARG A 99 -7.04 9.69 11.62
N GLY A 100 -6.40 10.77 12.02
CA GLY A 100 -7.10 12.02 12.24
C GLY A 100 -6.16 13.20 12.21
N ALA A 101 -6.72 14.35 11.84
CA ALA A 101 -6.12 15.64 12.07
C ALA A 101 -6.77 16.29 13.29
N ASN A 102 -6.15 17.33 13.81
CA ASN A 102 -6.64 18.05 14.99
C ASN A 102 -6.74 17.12 16.19
N PHE A 103 -5.60 16.49 16.55
CA PHE A 103 -5.48 15.86 17.86
C PHE A 103 -6.04 16.82 18.91
N PRO A 104 -6.85 16.40 19.90
CA PRO A 104 -7.88 17.23 20.55
C PRO A 104 -7.49 18.63 21.09
N LEU A 105 -6.20 18.96 21.12
CA LEU A 105 -5.60 20.17 21.66
C LEU A 105 -4.77 20.98 20.62
N ASP A 106 -4.49 20.45 19.42
CA ASP A 106 -3.69 21.14 18.39
C ASP A 106 -4.07 20.72 16.95
N LYS A 107 -4.33 21.71 16.10
CA LYS A 107 -4.74 21.56 14.70
C LYS A 107 -3.60 21.18 13.74
N ASN A 108 -2.35 21.36 14.17
CA ASN A 108 -1.17 21.01 13.38
C ASN A 108 -0.65 19.60 13.68
N VAL A 109 -1.34 18.86 14.55
CA VAL A 109 -0.94 17.53 15.00
C VAL A 109 -1.88 16.48 14.42
N ASN A 110 -1.30 15.58 13.63
CA ASN A 110 -1.99 14.44 13.05
C ASN A 110 -1.55 13.15 13.74
N TYR A 111 -2.41 12.14 13.73
CA TYR A 111 -2.11 10.82 14.27
C TYR A 111 -2.54 9.71 13.32
N PHE A 112 -1.81 8.59 13.36
CA PHE A 112 -2.13 7.38 12.60
C PHE A 112 -1.87 6.13 13.44
N LEU A 113 -2.88 5.30 13.57
CA LEU A 113 -2.84 4.02 14.28
C LEU A 113 -3.44 2.93 13.38
N MET A 114 -2.76 1.81 13.24
CA MET A 114 -3.25 0.67 12.46
C MET A 114 -2.78 -0.66 13.03
N ALA A 115 -3.73 -1.58 13.18
CA ALA A 115 -3.47 -2.96 13.57
C ALA A 115 -3.69 -3.92 12.39
N GLU A 116 -2.88 -4.98 12.34
CA GLU A 116 -3.03 -6.13 11.45
C GLU A 116 -3.39 -7.35 12.28
N LEU A 117 -4.46 -8.04 11.88
CA LEU A 117 -5.04 -9.19 12.56
C LEU A 117 -5.17 -10.41 11.63
N GLY A 118 -4.84 -10.28 10.34
CA GLY A 118 -4.86 -11.41 9.41
C GLY A 118 -3.68 -12.34 9.64
N ASN A 119 -3.76 -13.57 9.14
CA ASN A 119 -2.72 -14.58 9.21
C ASN A 119 -1.71 -14.42 8.06
N ASN A 120 -0.61 -13.72 8.35
CA ASN A 120 0.50 -13.45 7.43
C ASN A 120 1.82 -13.28 8.18
N GLY A 121 2.92 -13.00 7.48
CA GLY A 121 4.25 -12.86 8.09
C GLY A 121 4.44 -11.73 9.11
N ILE A 122 3.48 -10.81 9.28
CA ILE A 122 3.49 -9.79 10.34
C ILE A 122 3.01 -10.39 11.66
N THR A 123 1.93 -11.16 11.62
CA THR A 123 1.26 -11.74 12.79
C THR A 123 1.68 -13.19 13.06
N THR A 124 2.39 -13.79 12.11
CA THR A 124 2.83 -15.19 12.17
C THR A 124 4.34 -15.28 11.97
N GLY A 125 5.00 -15.91 12.92
CA GLY A 125 6.45 -16.18 12.91
C GLY A 125 7.04 -16.03 14.30
N GLY A 126 7.97 -16.90 14.70
CA GLY A 126 8.71 -16.81 15.96
C GLY A 126 7.88 -16.38 17.18
N LYS A 127 8.07 -15.12 17.62
CA LYS A 127 7.40 -14.48 18.77
C LYS A 127 6.22 -13.56 18.41
N ALA A 128 5.67 -13.67 17.19
CA ALA A 128 4.57 -12.82 16.75
C ALA A 128 3.26 -13.15 17.49
N SER A 129 2.50 -12.12 17.87
CA SER A 129 1.15 -12.24 18.41
C SER A 129 0.08 -12.33 17.32
N GLN A 130 -1.09 -12.86 17.66
CA GLN A 130 -2.29 -12.97 16.79
C GLN A 130 -2.87 -11.61 16.32
N GLY A 131 -2.13 -10.52 16.54
CA GLY A 131 -2.43 -9.17 16.12
C GLY A 131 -1.23 -8.28 16.40
N GLN A 132 -0.91 -7.39 15.48
CA GLN A 132 0.24 -6.49 15.59
C GLN A 132 -0.13 -5.07 15.24
N LEU A 133 0.39 -4.10 16.01
CA LEU A 133 0.39 -2.71 15.59
C LEU A 133 1.41 -2.56 14.46
N THR A 134 0.93 -2.12 13.30
CA THR A 134 1.77 -1.90 12.11
C THR A 134 2.16 -0.43 11.97
N ASP A 135 1.33 0.46 12.51
CA ASP A 135 1.58 1.90 12.54
C ASP A 135 0.97 2.46 13.84
N ALA A 136 1.72 3.30 14.53
CA ALA A 136 1.33 4.04 15.73
C ALA A 136 2.20 5.29 15.81
N SER A 137 1.82 6.34 15.08
CA SER A 137 2.64 7.54 14.91
C SER A 137 1.86 8.84 15.06
N VAL A 138 2.60 9.89 15.41
CA VAL A 138 2.13 11.26 15.49
C VAL A 138 2.98 12.11 14.54
N THR A 139 2.36 13.01 13.79
CA THR A 139 3.03 13.93 12.88
C THR A 139 2.76 15.37 13.30
N LEU A 140 3.84 16.12 13.52
CA LEU A 140 3.84 17.54 13.85
C LEU A 140 4.07 18.35 12.57
N ASN A 141 3.12 19.21 12.22
CA ASN A 141 3.15 20.03 11.00
C ASN A 141 3.29 21.54 11.32
N HIS A 142 4.18 21.91 12.24
CA HIS A 142 4.36 23.31 12.66
C HIS A 142 5.27 24.14 11.75
N PHE A 143 6.01 23.49 10.85
CA PHE A 143 7.01 24.16 10.02
C PHE A 143 6.54 24.20 8.57
N ASP A 144 6.65 25.36 7.92
CA ASP A 144 6.38 25.48 6.50
C ASP A 144 7.42 24.67 5.69
N GLY A 145 6.94 23.64 5.00
CA GLY A 145 7.76 22.76 4.17
C GLY A 145 8.38 21.55 4.88
N ALA A 146 8.29 21.46 6.22
CA ALA A 146 8.85 20.34 6.98
C ALA A 146 7.82 19.69 7.92
N ARG A 147 7.95 18.37 8.11
CA ARG A 147 7.06 17.58 8.97
C ARG A 147 7.89 16.64 9.82
N VAL A 148 7.57 16.58 11.11
CA VAL A 148 8.26 15.70 12.06
C VAL A 148 7.30 14.57 12.45
N ARG A 149 7.60 13.35 12.02
CA ARG A 149 6.82 12.16 12.38
C ARG A 149 7.60 11.29 13.37
N VAL A 150 6.94 10.92 14.47
CA VAL A 150 7.51 10.10 15.55
C VAL A 150 6.60 8.94 15.89
N GLY A 151 7.18 7.82 16.33
CA GLY A 151 6.46 6.61 16.72
C GLY A 151 6.78 5.41 15.81
N LEU A 152 5.83 4.49 15.71
CA LEU A 152 5.92 3.31 14.85
C LEU A 152 5.31 3.63 13.48
N PHE A 153 6.10 3.53 12.43
CA PHE A 153 5.65 3.68 11.06
C PHE A 153 6.65 3.00 10.12
N LYS A 154 6.26 2.77 8.87
CA LYS A 154 7.14 2.18 7.86
C LYS A 154 8.33 3.10 7.57
N THR A 155 9.52 2.52 7.53
CA THR A 155 10.74 3.25 7.17
C THR A 155 10.64 3.87 5.78
N PRO A 156 11.10 5.11 5.58
CA PRO A 156 11.17 5.74 4.25
C PRO A 156 11.87 4.83 3.25
N GLY A 157 11.23 4.61 2.10
CA GLY A 157 11.65 3.64 1.09
C GLY A 157 10.87 3.82 -0.20
N SER A 158 10.77 2.77 -1.01
CA SER A 158 10.01 2.80 -2.27
C SER A 158 8.55 3.21 -2.05
N GLU A 159 8.03 4.10 -2.90
CA GLU A 159 6.61 4.53 -2.85
C GLU A 159 5.64 3.35 -2.93
N GLU A 160 6.02 2.28 -3.64
CA GLU A 160 5.22 1.07 -3.75
C GLU A 160 4.97 0.44 -2.37
N SER A 161 5.95 0.46 -1.48
CA SER A 161 5.80 -0.12 -0.13
C SER A 161 4.82 0.65 0.76
N PHE A 162 4.54 1.92 0.43
CA PHE A 162 3.55 2.75 1.12
C PHE A 162 2.17 2.71 0.48
N LYS A 163 2.05 2.08 -0.68
CA LYS A 163 0.79 1.98 -1.41
C LYS A 163 -0.24 1.21 -0.58
N GLY A 164 -1.48 1.71 -0.60
CA GLY A 164 -2.58 1.06 0.08
C GLY A 164 -2.83 -0.33 -0.51
N ILE A 165 -2.98 -1.34 0.35
CA ILE A 165 -3.25 -2.72 -0.09
C ILE A 165 -4.48 -2.84 -1.00
N PRO A 166 -5.59 -2.12 -0.77
CA PRO A 166 -6.75 -2.17 -1.67
C PRO A 166 -6.49 -1.70 -3.11
N VAL A 167 -5.39 -0.99 -3.37
CA VAL A 167 -5.05 -0.49 -4.72
C VAL A 167 -3.88 -1.25 -5.36
N PHE A 168 -3.43 -2.34 -4.74
CA PHE A 168 -2.46 -3.25 -5.35
C PHE A 168 -3.14 -4.19 -6.32
N ASN A 169 -2.61 -4.27 -7.54
CA ASN A 169 -2.95 -5.32 -8.49
C ASN A 169 -2.10 -6.54 -8.13
N TYR A 170 -2.68 -7.50 -7.41
CA TYR A 170 -1.98 -8.75 -7.15
C TYR A 170 -1.99 -9.61 -8.42
N VAL A 171 -0.81 -9.88 -8.97
CA VAL A 171 -0.59 -10.99 -9.90
C VAL A 171 -0.04 -12.12 -9.04
N ASN A 172 -0.90 -13.05 -8.64
CA ASN A 172 -0.42 -14.32 -8.10
C ASN A 172 0.07 -15.13 -9.30
N PHE A 173 1.38 -15.33 -9.40
CA PHE A 173 1.97 -16.24 -10.37
C PHE A 173 1.60 -17.67 -9.95
N THR A 174 0.39 -18.12 -10.27
CA THR A 174 0.00 -19.52 -10.21
C THR A 174 0.47 -20.18 -11.49
N THR A 175 1.27 -21.24 -11.37
CA THR A 175 1.49 -22.20 -12.45
C THR A 175 1.02 -23.55 -11.95
#